data_AF-A0A7S0FJB1-F1
#
_entry.id   AF-A0A7S0FJB1-F1
#
_cell.length_a   1.000
_cell.length_b   1.000
_cell.length_c   1.000
_cell.angle_alpha   90.00
_cell.angle_beta   90.00
_cell.angle_gamma   90.00
#
_symmetry.space_group_name_H-M   'P 1'
#
loop_
_entity.id
_entity.type
_entity.pdbx_description
1 polymer ?
#
loop_
_entity_poly.entity_id
_entity_poly.type
_entity_poly.pdbx_seq_one_letter_code
_entity_poly.pdbx_strand_id
1 'polypeptide(L)'
;GNDALPDTLSSGGALNSYLQVSSFDMNMYPQWNAADAEKSAAPVMAMKTAGSFFPTSHSDIYASKDFIVASGRGYVRRDSRSWEDSTYLLTFGLSSDGSAPSGRAIGRVPGYLLNQFSVDEFDGYLRVATTSQAQWGCIDQPMIEPTDDVDVLIERPCKWGQLKESTSQVTVLKIPEGGEMSRELKSVGVADGLGETEVIFSCRFFNDKAYMVTFRRTD
;
A
#
# COMPACT_ATOMS: atom_id res chain seq x y z
N GLY A 1 15.92 -21.65 20.59
CA GLY A 1 15.98 -21.14 19.21
C GLY A 1 14.68 -20.42 18.97
N ASN A 2 14.74 -19.18 18.49
CA ASN A 2 13.57 -18.32 18.31
C ASN A 2 12.72 -18.81 17.12
N ASP A 3 11.92 -19.86 17.33
CA ASP A 3 10.89 -20.30 16.38
C ASP A 3 9.54 -19.62 16.67
N ALA A 4 9.59 -18.41 17.23
CA ALA A 4 8.44 -17.52 17.29
C ALA A 4 8.37 -16.78 15.95
N LEU A 5 7.20 -16.87 15.32
CA LEU A 5 6.76 -16.10 14.15
C LEU A 5 7.24 -14.64 14.24
N PRO A 6 7.55 -13.94 13.14
CA PRO A 6 7.41 -12.49 13.14
C PRO A 6 5.93 -12.19 13.44
N ASP A 7 5.67 -11.83 14.69
CA ASP A 7 4.38 -11.54 15.32
C ASP A 7 3.75 -10.24 14.77
N THR A 8 3.94 -9.96 13.48
CA THR A 8 3.62 -8.67 12.82
C THR A 8 2.87 -8.85 11.49
N LEU A 9 2.55 -10.08 11.08
CA LEU A 9 1.99 -10.38 9.77
C LEU A 9 0.46 -10.19 9.76
N SER A 10 0.04 -8.92 9.71
CA SER A 10 -1.36 -8.44 9.74
C SER A 10 -2.14 -8.95 10.95
N SER A 11 -2.40 -8.06 11.91
CA SER A 11 -3.42 -8.26 12.94
C SER A 11 -4.62 -9.06 12.38
N GLY A 12 -4.95 -10.19 13.00
CA GLY A 12 -6.01 -11.10 12.57
C GLY A 12 -7.40 -10.45 12.53
N GLY A 13 -7.65 -9.62 11.52
CA GLY A 13 -8.89 -8.86 11.35
C GLY A 13 -9.01 -7.57 12.18
N ALA A 14 -7.98 -7.13 12.90
CA ALA A 14 -8.05 -5.87 13.65
C ALA A 14 -7.58 -4.69 12.79
N LEU A 15 -8.38 -3.62 12.76
CA LEU A 15 -8.07 -2.36 12.09
C LEU A 15 -6.78 -1.78 12.72
N ASN A 16 -5.69 -1.70 11.95
CA ASN A 16 -4.37 -1.31 12.48
C ASN A 16 -4.20 0.20 12.63
N SER A 17 -4.77 0.97 11.71
CA SER A 17 -4.70 2.43 11.75
C SER A 17 -5.97 3.06 11.16
N TYR A 18 -6.14 4.36 11.43
CA TYR A 18 -7.18 5.18 10.82
C TYR A 18 -6.50 6.30 10.04
N LEU A 19 -6.75 6.34 8.73
CA LEU A 19 -6.26 7.40 7.87
C LEU A 19 -7.32 8.50 7.78
N GLN A 20 -6.94 9.75 8.08
CA GLN A 20 -7.80 10.92 7.92
C GLN A 20 -7.16 11.93 6.98
N VAL A 21 -7.90 12.32 5.94
CA VAL A 21 -7.60 13.47 5.09
C VAL A 21 -8.44 14.65 5.56
N SER A 22 -7.78 15.78 5.83
CA SER A 22 -8.45 17.02 6.24
C SER A 22 -8.17 18.11 5.22
N SER A 23 -9.21 18.84 4.80
CA SER A 23 -9.09 20.03 3.95
C SER A 23 -9.65 21.25 4.67
N PHE A 24 -9.11 22.42 4.35
CA PHE A 24 -9.56 23.72 4.85
C PHE A 24 -9.24 24.79 3.80
N ASP A 25 -9.99 25.89 3.82
CA ASP A 25 -9.79 27.01 2.91
C ASP A 25 -8.76 28.00 3.51
N MET A 26 -7.67 28.24 2.78
CA MET A 26 -6.65 29.23 3.16
C MET A 26 -7.00 30.66 2.74
N ASN A 27 -7.97 30.84 1.85
CA ASN A 27 -8.42 32.16 1.38
C ASN A 27 -9.50 32.76 2.28
N MET A 28 -9.75 32.17 3.45
CA MET A 28 -10.78 32.58 4.40
C MET A 28 -10.43 33.86 5.18
N TYR A 29 -9.81 34.83 4.51
CA TYR A 29 -9.69 36.18 5.01
C TYR A 29 -11.06 36.85 4.87
N PRO A 30 -11.62 37.45 5.94
CA PRO A 30 -12.81 38.27 5.80
C PRO A 30 -12.51 39.36 4.76
N GLN A 31 -13.30 39.42 3.69
CA GLN A 31 -13.21 40.53 2.74
C GLN A 31 -13.46 41.80 3.54
N TRP A 32 -12.45 42.66 3.62
CA TRP A 32 -12.57 43.91 4.37
C TRP A 32 -13.73 44.71 3.80
N ASN A 33 -14.70 45.03 4.66
CA ASN A 33 -15.74 45.99 4.35
C ASN A 33 -15.74 47.06 5.45
N ALA A 34 -15.87 48.32 5.05
CA ALA A 34 -15.81 49.46 5.97
C ALA A 34 -17.00 49.52 6.94
N ALA A 35 -18.09 48.78 6.67
CA ALA A 35 -19.31 48.76 7.46
C ALA A 35 -19.26 47.78 8.64
N ASP A 36 -18.36 46.78 8.58
CA ASP A 36 -18.20 45.68 9.54
C ASP A 36 -16.78 45.67 10.14
N ALA A 37 -16.07 46.81 10.12
CA ALA A 37 -14.71 46.92 10.68
C ALA A 37 -14.62 46.50 12.16
N GLU A 38 -15.70 46.71 12.94
CA GLU A 38 -15.83 46.23 14.33
C GLU A 38 -16.36 44.78 14.43
N LYS A 39 -16.86 44.21 13.34
CA LYS A 39 -17.37 42.84 13.18
C LYS A 39 -16.41 41.93 12.41
N SER A 40 -15.12 42.29 12.34
CA SER A 40 -14.09 41.41 11.79
C SER A 40 -13.96 40.18 12.69
N ALA A 41 -14.82 39.19 12.50
CA ALA A 41 -14.75 37.91 13.17
C ALA A 41 -13.36 37.33 12.92
N ALA A 42 -12.71 36.84 13.97
CA ALA A 42 -11.45 36.14 13.83
C ALA A 42 -11.61 35.05 12.75
N PRO A 43 -10.61 34.84 11.87
CA PRO A 43 -10.69 33.82 10.85
C PRO A 43 -10.97 32.46 11.52
N VAL A 44 -12.10 31.84 11.18
CA VAL A 44 -12.48 30.51 11.67
C VAL A 44 -12.03 29.49 10.64
N MET A 45 -11.08 28.62 11.00
CA MET A 45 -10.67 27.52 10.13
C MET A 45 -11.77 26.45 10.10
N ALA A 46 -12.58 26.44 9.04
CA ALA A 46 -13.57 25.39 8.81
C ALA A 46 -12.89 24.17 8.16
N MET A 47 -12.70 23.10 8.95
CA MET A 47 -12.12 21.85 8.46
C MET A 47 -13.21 20.91 7.93
N LYS A 48 -12.94 20.27 6.79
CA LYS A 48 -13.71 19.15 6.24
C LYS A 48 -12.82 17.92 6.25
N THR A 49 -13.39 16.75 6.54
CA THR A 49 -12.61 15.53 6.73
C THR A 49 -13.24 14.35 6.01
N ALA A 50 -12.38 13.43 5.58
CA ALA A 50 -12.76 12.07 5.26
C ALA A 50 -11.72 11.11 5.86
N GLY A 51 -12.15 9.92 6.20
CA GLY A 51 -11.22 8.91 6.68
C GLY A 51 -11.75 7.51 6.52
N SER A 52 -10.85 6.56 6.67
CA SER A 52 -11.17 5.14 6.66
C SER A 52 -10.12 4.39 7.46
N PHE A 53 -10.49 3.23 7.94
CA PHE A 53 -9.51 2.32 8.53
C PHE A 53 -8.59 1.78 7.45
N PHE A 54 -7.32 1.64 7.81
CA PHE A 54 -6.28 1.16 6.92
C PHE A 54 -5.62 -0.08 7.55
N PRO A 55 -5.35 -1.14 6.76
CA PRO A 55 -4.94 -2.42 7.32
C PRO A 55 -3.47 -2.42 7.76
N THR A 56 -2.74 -1.32 7.63
CA THR A 56 -1.30 -1.23 7.92
C THR A 56 -1.03 -0.06 8.87
N SER A 57 0.00 -0.18 9.70
CA SER A 57 0.44 0.89 10.61
C SER A 57 1.41 1.88 9.96
N HIS A 58 2.03 1.48 8.84
CA HIS A 58 2.95 2.30 8.06
C HIS A 58 2.35 2.53 6.68
N SER A 59 2.42 3.78 6.22
CA SER A 59 1.92 4.16 4.91
C SER A 59 2.83 5.15 4.21
N ASP A 60 3.05 4.93 2.91
CA ASP A 60 3.56 5.93 1.99
C ASP A 60 2.40 6.71 1.39
N ILE A 61 2.57 8.03 1.29
CA ILE A 61 1.56 8.94 0.73
C ILE A 61 2.05 9.49 -0.60
N TYR A 62 1.23 9.27 -1.64
CA TYR A 62 1.33 9.97 -2.92
C TYR A 62 0.18 10.96 -3.02
N ALA A 63 0.43 12.16 -3.52
CA ALA A 63 -0.60 13.17 -3.74
C ALA A 63 -0.47 13.73 -5.14
N SER A 64 -1.60 13.78 -5.86
CA SER A 64 -1.76 14.55 -7.08
C SER A 64 -2.63 15.78 -6.80
N LYS A 65 -2.99 16.50 -7.86
CA LYS A 65 -3.90 17.65 -7.76
C LYS A 65 -5.29 17.23 -7.28
N ASP A 66 -5.76 16.08 -7.75
CA ASP A 66 -7.17 15.68 -7.65
C ASP A 66 -7.40 14.50 -6.71
N PHE A 67 -6.34 13.84 -6.22
CA PHE A 67 -6.47 12.80 -5.19
C PHE A 67 -5.18 12.57 -4.39
N ILE A 68 -5.36 11.89 -3.26
CA ILE A 68 -4.29 11.32 -2.44
C ILE A 68 -4.41 9.80 -2.49
N VAL A 69 -3.26 9.11 -2.51
CA VAL A 69 -3.15 7.66 -2.36
C VAL A 69 -2.37 7.40 -1.08
N ALA A 70 -3.02 6.72 -0.14
CA ALA A 70 -2.34 6.05 0.96
C ALA A 70 -2.02 4.62 0.53
N SER A 71 -0.78 4.21 0.73
CA SER A 71 -0.29 2.90 0.34
C SER A 71 0.42 2.24 1.51
N GLY A 72 0.22 0.95 1.72
CA GLY A 72 0.74 0.26 2.89
C GLY A 72 1.03 -1.20 2.62
N ARG A 73 2.19 -1.67 3.11
CA ARG A 73 2.58 -3.09 3.04
C ARG A 73 1.76 -3.92 4.02
N GLY A 74 1.25 -5.03 3.54
CA GLY A 74 0.71 -6.12 4.33
C GLY A 74 0.98 -7.45 3.64
N TYR A 75 0.28 -8.48 4.09
CA TYR A 75 0.48 -9.84 3.60
C TYR A 75 -0.88 -10.47 3.30
N VAL A 76 -0.90 -11.36 2.31
CA VAL A 76 -2.08 -12.15 1.95
C VAL A 76 -1.74 -13.62 2.16
N ARG A 77 -2.58 -14.32 2.94
CA ARG A 77 -2.46 -15.75 3.14
C ARG A 77 -2.81 -16.48 1.85
N ARG A 78 -1.89 -17.28 1.32
CA ARG A 78 -2.13 -18.10 0.12
C ARG A 78 -2.73 -19.45 0.53
N ASP A 79 -2.17 -20.06 1.57
CA ASP A 79 -2.63 -21.35 2.11
C ASP A 79 -2.27 -21.49 3.61
N SER A 80 -2.33 -22.71 4.15
CA SER A 80 -2.02 -22.95 5.55
C SER A 80 -0.57 -22.67 5.95
N ARG A 81 0.34 -22.60 4.97
CA ARG A 81 1.80 -22.64 5.13
C ARG A 81 2.56 -21.57 4.32
N SER A 82 1.88 -20.73 3.55
CA SER A 82 2.53 -19.69 2.74
C SER A 82 1.77 -18.36 2.72
N TRP A 83 2.55 -17.28 2.67
CA TRP A 83 2.10 -15.89 2.63
C TRP A 83 2.77 -15.15 1.48
N GLU A 84 2.10 -14.13 0.96
CA GLU A 84 2.61 -13.28 -0.12
C GLU A 84 2.56 -11.81 0.29
N ASP A 85 3.63 -11.08 0.01
CA ASP A 85 3.69 -9.62 0.19
C ASP A 85 2.64 -8.92 -0.68
N SER A 86 2.04 -7.87 -0.12
CA SER A 86 1.10 -7.06 -0.86
C SER A 86 1.07 -5.61 -0.38
N THR A 87 0.84 -4.69 -1.31
CA THR A 87 0.60 -3.28 -1.01
C THR A 87 -0.89 -3.01 -1.17
N TYR A 88 -1.52 -2.57 -0.08
CA TYR A 88 -2.88 -2.06 -0.08
C TYR A 88 -2.88 -0.58 -0.47
N LEU A 89 -3.85 -0.17 -1.28
CA LEU A 89 -4.01 1.20 -1.78
C LEU A 89 -5.38 1.71 -1.36
N LEU A 90 -5.42 2.90 -0.78
CA LEU A 90 -6.65 3.60 -0.42
C LEU A 90 -6.53 5.03 -0.95
N THR A 91 -7.50 5.45 -1.75
CA THR A 91 -7.46 6.76 -2.40
C THR A 91 -8.58 7.67 -1.91
N PHE A 92 -8.28 8.95 -1.80
CA PHE A 92 -9.24 10.00 -1.46
C PHE A 92 -9.23 11.05 -2.56
N GLY A 93 -10.40 11.34 -3.13
CA GLY A 93 -10.59 12.46 -4.04
C GLY A 93 -10.44 13.78 -3.30
N LEU A 94 -9.72 14.71 -3.91
CA LEU A 94 -9.60 16.11 -3.51
C LEU A 94 -10.47 16.96 -4.43
N SER A 95 -10.90 18.11 -3.93
CA SER A 95 -11.64 19.09 -4.73
C SER A 95 -11.10 20.49 -4.51
N SER A 96 -10.96 21.24 -5.60
CA SER A 96 -10.59 22.66 -5.55
C SER A 96 -11.76 23.60 -5.26
N ASP A 97 -13.00 23.13 -5.32
CA ASP A 97 -14.21 23.92 -5.01
C ASP A 97 -14.49 24.03 -3.50
N GLY A 98 -13.57 23.53 -2.67
CA GLY A 98 -13.71 23.50 -1.22
C GLY A 98 -14.62 22.38 -0.70
N SER A 99 -15.11 21.47 -1.54
CA SER A 99 -15.84 20.28 -1.09
C SER A 99 -15.00 19.40 -0.16
N ALA A 100 -15.68 18.62 0.67
CA ALA A 100 -14.99 17.68 1.56
C ALA A 100 -14.21 16.65 0.73
N PRO A 101 -13.05 16.16 1.23
CA PRO A 101 -12.41 15.00 0.64
C PRO A 101 -13.40 13.83 0.65
N SER A 102 -13.24 12.87 -0.26
CA SER A 102 -14.12 11.69 -0.31
C SER A 102 -13.33 10.45 -0.64
N GLY A 103 -13.68 9.30 -0.04
CA GLY A 103 -13.05 8.03 -0.42
C GLY A 103 -13.32 7.76 -1.91
N ARG A 104 -12.28 7.52 -2.70
CA ARG A 104 -12.38 7.41 -4.16
C ARG A 104 -12.33 5.97 -4.64
N ALA A 105 -11.29 5.25 -4.26
CA ALA A 105 -11.05 3.87 -4.68
C ALA A 105 -10.12 3.12 -3.72
N ILE A 106 -10.24 1.80 -3.71
CA ILE A 106 -9.36 0.86 -3.01
C ILE A 106 -8.71 -0.08 -4.01
N GLY A 107 -7.51 -0.53 -3.70
CA GLY A 107 -6.78 -1.45 -4.56
C GLY A 107 -5.76 -2.26 -3.80
N ARG A 108 -5.19 -3.24 -4.50
CA ARG A 108 -4.12 -4.07 -3.97
C ARG A 108 -3.20 -4.49 -5.10
N VAL A 109 -1.89 -4.42 -4.87
CA VAL A 109 -0.87 -4.95 -5.78
C VAL A 109 0.08 -5.91 -5.05
N PRO A 110 0.68 -6.89 -5.74
CA PRO A 110 1.71 -7.74 -5.15
C PRO A 110 2.96 -6.94 -4.75
N GLY A 111 3.67 -7.40 -3.72
CA GLY A 111 4.91 -6.81 -3.25
C GLY A 111 4.74 -5.55 -2.40
N TYR A 112 5.84 -4.86 -2.15
CA TYR A 112 5.93 -3.64 -1.35
C TYR A 112 6.60 -2.50 -2.13
N LEU A 113 6.22 -1.27 -1.82
CA LEU A 113 6.82 -0.07 -2.39
C LEU A 113 8.21 0.17 -1.81
N LEU A 114 9.06 0.87 -2.57
CA LEU A 114 10.27 1.46 -2.02
C LEU A 114 9.93 2.70 -1.16
N ASN A 115 9.10 3.60 -1.71
CA ASN A 115 8.62 4.84 -1.08
C ASN A 115 7.57 5.53 -1.99
N GLN A 116 7.16 6.76 -1.64
CA GLN A 116 6.23 7.60 -2.41
C GLN A 116 6.58 7.79 -3.91
N PHE A 117 7.85 7.70 -4.32
CA PHE A 117 8.25 7.84 -5.73
C PHE A 117 8.00 6.57 -6.56
N SER A 118 7.58 5.49 -5.89
CA SER A 118 7.17 4.24 -6.52
C SER A 118 5.71 4.26 -6.97
N VAL A 119 5.02 5.40 -6.80
CA VAL A 119 3.63 5.60 -7.20
C VAL A 119 3.56 6.85 -8.07
N ASP A 120 2.78 6.79 -9.14
CA ASP A 120 2.55 7.92 -10.03
C ASP A 120 1.18 7.86 -10.71
N GLU A 121 0.63 9.03 -11.04
CA GLU A 121 -0.56 9.19 -11.87
C GLU A 121 -0.16 9.60 -13.29
N PHE A 122 -0.65 8.87 -14.29
CA PHE A 122 -0.49 9.24 -15.69
C PHE A 122 -1.71 8.84 -16.51
N ASP A 123 -2.29 9.80 -17.23
CA ASP A 123 -3.39 9.59 -18.17
C ASP A 123 -4.61 8.86 -17.57
N GLY A 124 -4.97 9.20 -16.32
CA GLY A 124 -6.09 8.56 -15.60
C GLY A 124 -5.77 7.17 -15.03
N TYR A 125 -4.51 6.73 -15.09
CA TYR A 125 -4.05 5.49 -14.50
C TYR A 125 -3.12 5.74 -13.33
N LEU A 126 -3.19 4.86 -12.33
CA LEU A 126 -2.23 4.80 -11.24
C LEU A 126 -1.17 3.74 -11.58
N ARG A 127 0.10 4.13 -11.57
CA ARG A 127 1.25 3.27 -11.82
C ARG A 127 1.95 3.01 -10.51
N VAL A 128 2.24 1.75 -10.23
CA VAL A 128 2.75 1.31 -8.93
C VAL A 128 3.92 0.36 -9.14
N ALA A 129 5.11 0.77 -8.76
CA ALA A 129 6.31 -0.05 -8.77
C ALA A 129 6.50 -0.74 -7.41
N THR A 130 6.59 -2.06 -7.42
CA THR A 130 6.79 -2.86 -6.20
C THR A 130 7.92 -3.86 -6.38
N THR A 131 8.56 -4.21 -5.28
CA THR A 131 9.36 -5.44 -5.18
C THR A 131 8.54 -6.46 -4.42
N SER A 132 8.40 -7.66 -4.94
CA SER A 132 7.95 -8.81 -4.16
C SER A 132 9.17 -9.42 -3.50
N GLN A 133 9.18 -9.54 -2.16
CA GLN A 133 10.24 -10.34 -1.55
C GLN A 133 10.08 -11.78 -2.01
N ALA A 134 11.19 -12.47 -1.93
CA ALA A 134 11.23 -13.90 -1.79
C ALA A 134 9.98 -14.46 -1.10
N GLN A 135 9.17 -15.29 -1.78
CA GLN A 135 8.01 -15.88 -1.10
C GLN A 135 8.52 -16.75 0.05
N TRP A 136 8.12 -16.51 1.28
CA TRP A 136 8.54 -17.34 2.43
C TRP A 136 7.46 -18.36 2.76
N GLY A 137 7.89 -19.59 3.03
CA GLY A 137 6.98 -20.66 3.40
C GLY A 137 7.66 -21.80 4.10
N CYS A 138 6.84 -22.71 4.59
CA CYS A 138 7.30 -23.96 5.18
C CYS A 138 7.84 -24.88 4.08
N ILE A 139 9.13 -25.16 4.11
CA ILE A 139 9.76 -26.20 3.30
C ILE A 139 9.70 -27.49 4.12
N ASP A 140 8.94 -28.47 3.63
CA ASP A 140 8.80 -29.78 4.28
C ASP A 140 10.18 -30.43 4.43
N GLN A 141 10.53 -30.79 5.65
CA GLN A 141 11.72 -31.58 5.92
C GLN A 141 11.42 -33.07 5.72
N PRO A 142 12.43 -33.89 5.38
CA PRO A 142 12.26 -35.34 5.38
C PRO A 142 11.76 -35.78 6.76
N MET A 143 10.73 -36.64 6.74
CA MET A 143 10.15 -37.22 7.94
C MET A 143 11.25 -38.01 8.65
N ILE A 144 11.53 -37.65 9.91
CA ILE A 144 12.31 -38.54 10.77
C ILE A 144 11.36 -39.68 11.15
N GLU A 145 11.68 -40.92 10.76
CA GLU A 145 10.87 -42.06 11.15
C GLU A 145 10.82 -42.15 12.68
N PRO A 146 9.62 -42.31 13.28
CA PRO A 146 9.52 -42.47 14.72
C PRO A 146 10.32 -43.70 15.14
N THR A 147 11.31 -43.53 16.01
CA THR A 147 11.85 -44.67 16.78
C THR A 147 10.76 -45.17 17.72
N ASP A 148 10.62 -46.49 17.84
CA ASP A 148 9.47 -47.25 18.39
C ASP A 148 8.90 -46.85 19.78
N ASP A 149 9.40 -45.80 20.43
CA ASP A 149 9.13 -45.49 21.85
C ASP A 149 8.44 -44.14 22.12
N VAL A 150 7.95 -43.40 21.11
CA VAL A 150 7.29 -42.11 21.36
C VAL A 150 6.06 -41.89 20.46
N ASP A 151 4.87 -41.76 21.07
CA ASP A 151 3.67 -41.15 20.47
C ASP A 151 3.95 -39.65 20.24
N VAL A 152 4.72 -39.34 19.20
CA VAL A 152 4.93 -37.97 18.74
C VAL A 152 3.75 -37.62 17.84
N LEU A 153 2.99 -36.58 18.18
CA LEU A 153 2.16 -35.91 17.19
C LEU A 153 3.04 -35.61 15.99
N ILE A 154 2.81 -36.29 14.87
CA ILE A 154 3.60 -36.16 13.66
C ILE A 154 3.35 -34.77 13.07
N GLU A 155 3.91 -33.74 13.69
CA GLU A 155 4.06 -32.44 13.06
C GLU A 155 5.09 -32.63 11.97
N ARG A 156 4.68 -32.52 10.71
CA ARG A 156 5.59 -32.54 9.56
C ARG A 156 6.68 -31.50 9.83
N PRO A 157 7.94 -31.91 10.07
CA PRO A 157 8.98 -30.97 10.42
C PRO A 157 9.17 -30.00 9.25
N CYS A 158 9.34 -28.75 9.60
CA CYS A 158 9.07 -27.63 8.72
C CYS A 158 10.22 -26.64 8.89
N LYS A 159 11.00 -26.41 7.83
CA LYS A 159 12.01 -25.34 7.84
C LYS A 159 11.47 -24.15 7.07
N TRP A 160 11.33 -23.02 7.74
CA TRP A 160 11.00 -21.77 7.07
C TRP A 160 12.12 -21.37 6.12
N GLY A 161 11.78 -21.14 4.86
CA GLY A 161 12.72 -20.77 3.83
C GLY A 161 12.05 -20.04 2.66
N GLN A 162 12.90 -19.51 1.80
CA GLN A 162 12.52 -18.85 0.57
C GLN A 162 12.05 -19.89 -0.47
N LEU A 163 10.80 -19.76 -0.90
CA LEU A 163 10.13 -20.55 -1.93
C LEU A 163 10.30 -19.97 -3.35
N LYS A 164 10.44 -18.64 -3.47
CA LYS A 164 10.59 -17.94 -4.75
C LYS A 164 11.64 -16.85 -4.66
N GLU A 165 12.33 -16.53 -5.74
CA GLU A 165 13.24 -15.37 -5.81
C GLU A 165 12.50 -14.03 -5.77
N SER A 166 13.17 -12.98 -5.26
CA SER A 166 12.61 -11.63 -5.33
C SER A 166 12.53 -11.19 -6.79
N THR A 167 11.52 -10.39 -7.09
CA THR A 167 11.37 -9.73 -8.40
C THR A 167 10.63 -8.43 -8.21
N SER A 168 10.91 -7.48 -9.08
CA SER A 168 10.18 -6.21 -9.12
C SER A 168 9.21 -6.19 -10.29
N GLN A 169 8.19 -5.34 -10.17
CA GLN A 169 7.16 -5.15 -11.17
C GLN A 169 6.65 -3.72 -11.17
N VAL A 170 6.09 -3.29 -12.30
CA VAL A 170 5.27 -2.09 -12.42
C VAL A 170 3.86 -2.53 -12.78
N THR A 171 2.90 -2.21 -11.93
CA THR A 171 1.47 -2.49 -12.13
C THR A 171 0.75 -1.20 -12.52
N VAL A 172 -0.06 -1.25 -13.58
CA VAL A 172 -0.92 -0.15 -14.03
C VAL A 172 -2.35 -0.46 -13.62
N LEU A 173 -2.96 0.47 -12.88
CA LEU A 173 -4.30 0.35 -12.33
C LEU A 173 -5.19 1.44 -12.94
N LYS A 174 -6.39 1.08 -13.40
CA LYS A 174 -7.40 2.06 -13.82
C LYS A 174 -7.99 2.74 -12.60
N ILE A 175 -8.00 4.08 -12.59
CA ILE A 175 -8.71 4.85 -11.59
C ILE A 175 -10.19 4.91 -12.00
N PRO A 176 -11.14 4.51 -11.14
CA PRO A 176 -12.56 4.56 -11.48
C PRO A 176 -13.03 6.01 -11.65
N GLU A 177 -13.91 6.22 -12.64
CA GLU A 177 -14.53 7.51 -12.92
C GLU A 177 -15.74 7.78 -12.00
N GLY A 178 -16.16 9.05 -11.94
CA GLY A 178 -17.32 9.46 -11.16
C GLY A 178 -18.60 8.77 -11.65
N GLY A 179 -19.26 8.02 -10.76
CA GLY A 179 -20.50 7.28 -11.07
C GLY A 179 -20.32 5.78 -11.28
N GLU A 180 -19.08 5.27 -11.28
CA GLU A 180 -18.86 3.82 -11.26
C GLU A 180 -19.38 3.19 -9.95
N MET A 181 -20.07 2.05 -10.09
CA MET A 181 -20.61 1.28 -8.95
C MET A 181 -19.48 0.62 -8.14
N SER A 182 -18.39 0.22 -8.80
CA SER A 182 -17.21 -0.32 -8.15
C SER A 182 -16.21 0.80 -7.88
N ARG A 183 -15.62 0.77 -6.69
CA ARG A 183 -14.53 1.66 -6.29
C ARG A 183 -13.19 0.91 -6.27
N GLU A 184 -13.02 -0.05 -7.17
CA GLU A 184 -11.83 -0.88 -7.26
C GLU A 184 -10.81 -0.28 -8.25
N LEU A 185 -9.55 -0.17 -7.82
CA LEU A 185 -8.41 0.09 -8.70
C LEU A 185 -8.07 -1.19 -9.46
N LYS A 186 -8.70 -1.38 -10.62
CA LYS A 186 -8.54 -2.59 -11.42
C LYS A 186 -7.19 -2.60 -12.14
N SER A 187 -6.43 -3.68 -12.00
CA SER A 187 -5.21 -3.89 -12.81
C SER A 187 -5.56 -4.06 -14.29
N VAL A 188 -4.90 -3.26 -15.13
CA VAL A 188 -5.06 -3.26 -16.59
C VAL A 188 -3.76 -3.59 -17.33
N GLY A 189 -2.64 -3.65 -16.63
CA GLY A 189 -1.34 -4.03 -17.18
C GLY A 189 -0.30 -4.26 -16.09
N VAL A 190 0.67 -5.12 -16.39
CA VAL A 190 1.80 -5.43 -15.52
C VAL A 190 3.04 -5.61 -16.37
N ALA A 191 4.15 -5.01 -15.97
CA ALA A 191 5.50 -5.38 -16.41
C ALA A 191 6.21 -6.02 -15.21
N ASP A 192 6.43 -7.33 -15.24
CA ASP A 192 7.02 -8.13 -14.17
C ASP A 192 8.39 -8.71 -14.56
N GLY A 193 9.00 -9.50 -13.68
CA GLY A 193 10.32 -10.11 -13.91
C GLY A 193 11.48 -9.12 -13.91
N LEU A 194 11.31 -7.93 -13.33
CA LEU A 194 12.32 -6.88 -13.34
C LEU A 194 13.29 -7.07 -12.16
N GLY A 195 14.59 -7.25 -12.45
CA GLY A 195 15.62 -7.39 -11.41
C GLY A 195 15.39 -8.62 -10.53
N GLU A 196 15.41 -9.82 -11.12
CA GLU A 196 15.32 -11.07 -10.35
C GLU A 196 16.46 -11.17 -9.33
N THR A 197 16.14 -11.58 -8.10
CA THR A 197 17.04 -11.58 -6.93
C THR A 197 17.47 -10.19 -6.45
N GLU A 198 16.90 -9.12 -7.04
CA GLU A 198 17.18 -7.73 -6.70
C GLU A 198 15.98 -7.06 -6.02
N VAL A 199 16.22 -5.87 -5.47
CA VAL A 199 15.20 -4.98 -4.91
C VAL A 199 15.27 -3.61 -5.56
N ILE A 200 14.16 -2.90 -5.69
CA ILE A 200 14.14 -1.53 -6.19
C ILE A 200 14.93 -0.64 -5.24
N PHE A 201 15.89 0.09 -5.78
CA PHE A 201 16.68 1.10 -5.08
C PHE A 201 16.28 2.52 -5.46
N SER A 202 15.80 2.71 -6.69
CA SER A 202 15.22 3.95 -7.15
C SER A 202 14.15 3.68 -8.21
N CYS A 203 13.08 4.46 -8.18
CA CYS A 203 12.06 4.46 -9.21
C CYS A 203 11.65 5.89 -9.51
N ARG A 204 11.46 6.20 -10.79
CA ARG A 204 10.87 7.45 -11.23
C ARG A 204 10.07 7.25 -12.49
N PHE A 205 8.87 7.82 -12.51
CA PHE A 205 8.01 7.84 -13.66
C PHE A 205 8.13 9.16 -14.41
N PHE A 206 8.09 9.10 -15.74
CA PHE A 206 8.07 10.26 -16.62
C PHE A 206 7.26 9.93 -17.87
N ASN A 207 6.18 10.68 -18.10
CA ASN A 207 5.27 10.46 -19.22
C ASN A 207 4.88 8.98 -19.32
N ASP A 208 5.10 8.35 -20.46
CA ASP A 208 4.82 6.94 -20.75
C ASP A 208 5.90 5.96 -20.22
N LYS A 209 6.92 6.41 -19.49
CA LYS A 209 8.08 5.60 -19.09
C LYS A 209 8.28 5.51 -17.58
N ALA A 210 8.84 4.39 -17.15
CA ALA A 210 9.37 4.19 -15.81
C ALA A 210 10.88 3.94 -15.90
N TYR A 211 11.66 4.68 -15.11
CA TYR A 211 13.09 4.46 -14.92
C TYR A 211 13.28 3.85 -13.55
N MET A 212 13.82 2.63 -13.52
CA MET A 212 13.96 1.86 -12.30
C MET A 212 15.37 1.32 -12.19
N VAL A 213 15.93 1.43 -10.98
CA VAL A 213 17.24 0.88 -10.64
C VAL A 213 17.01 -0.17 -9.58
N THR A 214 17.50 -1.38 -9.84
CA THR A 214 17.45 -2.52 -8.94
C THR A 214 18.88 -2.94 -8.57
N PHE A 215 19.05 -3.45 -7.35
CA PHE A 215 20.31 -4.05 -6.92
C PHE A 215 20.06 -5.31 -6.10
N ARG A 216 20.93 -6.29 -6.26
CA ARG A 216 21.03 -7.42 -5.35
C ARG A 216 21.69 -6.96 -4.04
N ARG A 217 21.01 -7.17 -2.90
CA ARG A 217 21.64 -7.02 -1.59
C ARG A 217 22.49 -8.26 -1.32
N THR A 218 23.76 -8.05 -1.02
CA THR A 218 24.72 -9.14 -0.77
C THR A 218 25.28 -9.14 0.65
N ASP A 219 24.70 -8.37 1.59
CA ASP A 219 25.11 -8.33 3.00
C ASP A 219 23.95 -8.20 4.00
#